data_AF-A0A955UCS3-F1
#
_entry.id   AF-A0A955UCS3-F1
#
_cell.length_a   1.000
_cell.length_b   1.000
_cell.length_c   1.000
_cell.angle_alpha   90.00
_cell.angle_beta   90.00
_cell.angle_gamma   90.00
#
_symmetry.space_group_name_H-M   'P 1'
#
loop_
_entity.id
_entity.type
_entity.pdbx_description
1 polymer ?
#
loop_
_entity_poly.entity_id
_entity_poly.type
_entity_poly.pdbx_seq_one_letter_code
_entity_poly.pdbx_strand_id
1 'polypeptide(L)'
;SLQSRASADAILALALVHHLAIARNIPLVQVVNWLITLAPQGVIEFVPKNDPMVQELLSLRQDIFPEYTAEHFMALLKEKAVIIKNEIVSKSGRVLVWFKRM
;
A
#
# COMPACT_ATOMS: atom_id res chain seq x y z
N SER A 1 -14.80 12.45 -9.59
CA SER A 1 -13.45 12.15 -9.07
C SER A 1 -12.69 11.30 -10.09
N LEU A 2 -11.45 10.90 -9.84
CA LEU A 2 -10.75 9.92 -10.68
C LEU A 2 -11.56 8.60 -10.78
N GLN A 3 -12.13 8.14 -9.65
CA GLN A 3 -12.95 6.93 -9.58
C GLN A 3 -14.19 7.00 -10.48
N SER A 4 -14.86 8.15 -10.56
CA SER A 4 -16.07 8.30 -11.36
C SER A 4 -15.81 8.42 -12.87
N ARG A 5 -14.54 8.54 -13.29
CA ARG A 5 -14.12 8.64 -14.69
C ARG A 5 -13.30 7.46 -15.17
N ALA A 6 -12.74 6.68 -14.24
CA ALA A 6 -11.92 5.52 -14.53
C ALA A 6 -12.78 4.24 -14.39
N SER A 7 -13.05 3.58 -15.52
CA SER A 7 -13.53 2.19 -15.57
C SER A 7 -12.33 1.25 -15.70
N ALA A 8 -11.37 1.34 -14.79
CA ALA A 8 -10.15 0.56 -14.87
C ALA A 8 -10.40 -0.89 -14.41
N ASP A 9 -9.98 -1.85 -15.23
CA ASP A 9 -10.04 -3.26 -14.86
C ASP A 9 -8.98 -3.63 -13.80
N ALA A 10 -7.88 -2.87 -13.73
CA ALA A 10 -6.82 -3.08 -12.76
C ALA A 10 -6.10 -1.79 -12.37
N ILE A 11 -5.47 -1.76 -11.18
CA ILE A 11 -4.51 -0.73 -10.78
C ILE A 11 -3.10 -1.27 -10.57
N LEU A 12 -2.10 -0.40 -10.76
CA LEU A 12 -0.73 -0.58 -10.31
C LEU A 12 -0.38 0.55 -9.34
N ALA A 13 -0.25 0.22 -8.05
CA ALA A 13 0.11 1.16 -7.00
C ALA A 13 1.52 0.82 -6.48
N LEU A 14 2.52 1.17 -7.27
CA LEU A 14 3.93 0.85 -7.00
C LEU A 14 4.54 1.98 -6.17
N ALA A 15 5.18 1.63 -5.05
CA ALA A 15 5.76 2.53 -4.06
C ALA A 15 4.80 3.60 -3.50
N LEU A 16 3.50 3.58 -3.82
CA LEU A 16 2.59 4.69 -3.52
C LEU A 16 2.18 4.75 -2.05
N VAL A 17 2.11 3.59 -1.39
CA VAL A 17 1.53 3.45 -0.04
C VAL A 17 2.31 4.26 1.00
N HIS A 18 3.64 4.26 0.97
CA HIS A 18 4.45 5.01 1.94
C HIS A 18 4.37 6.53 1.72
N HIS A 19 4.22 7.01 0.49
CA HIS A 19 4.04 8.44 0.23
C HIS A 19 2.72 8.95 0.86
N LEU A 20 1.65 8.18 0.76
CA LEU A 20 0.36 8.56 1.35
C LEU A 20 0.37 8.39 2.87
N ALA A 21 0.82 7.23 3.35
CA ALA A 21 0.76 6.93 4.77
C ALA A 21 1.73 7.77 5.60
N ILE A 22 3.00 7.84 5.18
CA ILE A 22 4.07 8.49 5.95
C ILE A 22 4.22 9.94 5.53
N ALA A 23 4.38 10.21 4.22
CA ALA A 23 4.67 11.56 3.76
C ALA A 23 3.47 12.51 3.91
N ARG A 24 2.23 12.00 3.76
CA ARG A 24 0.98 12.76 3.89
C ARG A 24 0.18 12.47 5.17
N ASN A 25 0.69 11.62 6.07
CA ASN A 25 0.05 11.29 7.34
C ASN A 25 -1.40 10.74 7.19
N ILE A 26 -1.66 9.97 6.14
CA ILE A 26 -2.98 9.35 5.92
C ILE A 26 -2.98 7.98 6.61
N PRO A 27 -3.97 7.65 7.46
CA PRO A 27 -4.03 6.32 8.09
C PRO A 27 -3.97 5.20 7.05
N LEU A 28 -3.17 4.17 7.32
CA LEU A 28 -2.91 3.08 6.36
C LEU A 28 -4.21 2.40 5.89
N VAL A 29 -5.17 2.21 6.80
CA VAL A 29 -6.53 1.71 6.49
C VAL A 29 -7.24 2.54 5.43
N GLN A 30 -7.13 3.87 5.47
CA GLN A 30 -7.76 4.73 4.48
C GLN A 30 -7.07 4.61 3.12
N VAL A 31 -5.74 4.50 3.10
CA VAL A 31 -4.98 4.29 1.86
C VAL A 31 -5.37 2.97 1.20
N VAL A 32 -5.40 1.88 1.97
CA VAL A 32 -5.76 0.54 1.48
C VAL A 32 -7.19 0.52 0.95
N ASN A 33 -8.15 1.03 1.73
CA ASN A 33 -9.56 1.10 1.31
C ASN A 33 -9.72 1.91 0.03
N TRP A 34 -9.05 3.07 -0.06
CA TRP A 34 -9.08 3.89 -1.25
C TRP A 34 -8.54 3.14 -2.48
N LEU A 35 -7.36 2.51 -2.38
CA LEU A 35 -6.77 1.75 -3.50
C LEU A 35 -7.69 0.63 -4.00
N ILE A 36 -8.26 -0.16 -3.09
CA ILE A 36 -9.15 -1.28 -3.44
C ILE A 36 -10.44 -0.78 -4.12
N THR A 37 -10.88 0.46 -3.89
CA THR A 37 -12.05 1.01 -4.57
C THR A 37 -11.80 1.37 -6.04
N LEU A 38 -10.55 1.60 -6.45
CA LEU A 38 -10.20 2.13 -7.78
C LEU A 38 -10.40 1.15 -8.93
N ALA A 39 -10.23 -0.16 -8.69
CA ALA A 39 -10.38 -1.22 -9.68
C ALA A 39 -10.72 -2.56 -8.99
N PRO A 40 -11.32 -3.53 -9.71
CA PRO A 40 -11.63 -4.84 -9.13
C PRO A 40 -10.39 -5.71 -8.85
N GLN A 41 -9.22 -5.38 -9.37
CA GLN A 41 -7.97 -6.10 -9.14
C GLN A 41 -6.76 -5.17 -9.28
N GLY A 42 -5.58 -5.65 -8.94
CA GLY A 42 -4.36 -4.89 -9.17
C GLY A 42 -3.14 -5.42 -8.44
N VAL A 43 -2.07 -4.64 -8.52
CA VAL A 43 -0.81 -4.88 -7.82
C VAL A 43 -0.49 -3.68 -6.94
N ILE A 44 -0.22 -3.91 -5.67
CA ILE A 44 0.21 -2.89 -4.72
C ILE A 44 1.61 -3.25 -4.23
N GLU A 45 2.52 -2.29 -4.24
CA GLU A 45 3.85 -2.44 -3.66
C GLU A 45 3.87 -1.81 -2.25
N PHE A 46 4.13 -2.64 -1.26
CA PHE A 46 4.39 -2.20 0.10
C PHE A 46 5.90 -2.03 0.32
N VAL A 47 6.28 -0.91 0.93
CA VAL A 47 7.68 -0.57 1.20
C VAL A 47 7.88 -0.50 2.70
N PRO A 48 8.65 -1.42 3.31
CA PRO A 48 8.80 -1.49 4.76
C PRO A 48 9.64 -0.34 5.30
N LYS A 49 9.54 -0.07 6.61
CA LYS A 49 10.20 1.10 7.22
C LYS A 49 11.72 1.08 7.10
N ASN A 50 12.35 -0.09 7.09
CA ASN A 50 13.80 -0.27 6.91
C ASN A 50 14.30 0.03 5.48
N ASP A 51 13.41 0.32 4.53
CA ASP A 51 13.80 0.76 3.19
C ASP A 51 14.42 2.17 3.22
N PRO A 52 15.52 2.43 2.46
CA PRO A 52 16.20 3.73 2.49
C PRO A 52 15.28 4.93 2.20
N MET A 53 14.32 4.78 1.28
CA MET A 53 13.36 5.85 0.95
C MET A 53 12.45 6.17 2.16
N VAL A 54 12.02 5.14 2.89
CA VAL A 54 11.16 5.35 4.07
C VAL A 54 11.96 5.95 5.23
N GLN A 55 13.20 5.51 5.42
CA GLN A 55 14.12 6.11 6.38
C GLN A 55 14.37 7.60 6.09
N GLU A 56 14.52 7.98 4.81
CA GLU A 56 14.64 9.38 4.40
C GLU A 56 13.38 10.19 4.76
N LEU A 57 12.19 9.66 4.48
CA LEU A 57 10.92 10.31 4.85
C LEU A 57 10.75 10.50 6.35
N LEU A 58 11.21 9.52 7.15
CA LEU A 58 11.20 9.56 8.61
C LEU A 58 12.31 10.44 9.18
N SER A 59 13.40 10.70 8.46
CA SER A 59 14.49 11.57 8.95
C SER A 59 14.03 13.00 9.24
N LEU A 60 12.94 13.44 8.60
CA LEU A 60 12.38 14.78 8.71
C LEU A 60 11.17 14.87 9.65
N ARG A 61 10.77 13.78 10.33
CA ARG A 61 9.55 13.75 11.17
C ARG A 61 9.61 12.70 12.27
N GLN A 62 8.84 12.90 13.34
CA GLN A 62 8.67 11.86 14.35
C GLN A 62 7.95 10.64 13.76
N ASP A 63 8.42 9.43 14.05
CA ASP A 63 7.73 8.20 13.66
C ASP A 63 6.49 7.98 14.54
N ILE A 64 5.35 8.45 14.04
CA ILE A 64 4.03 8.30 14.64
C ILE A 64 3.19 7.23 13.94
N PHE A 65 3.83 6.32 13.19
CA PHE A 65 3.16 5.36 12.30
C PHE A 65 3.29 3.90 12.79
N PRO A 66 2.85 3.54 14.01
CA PRO A 66 3.05 2.18 14.55
C PRO A 66 2.30 1.10 13.75
N GLU A 67 1.20 1.47 13.11
CA GLU A 67 0.38 0.56 12.29
C GLU A 67 0.96 0.38 10.87
N TYR A 68 2.00 1.13 10.50
CA TYR A 68 2.65 0.98 9.19
C TYR A 68 3.59 -0.23 9.19
N THR A 69 3.00 -1.42 9.07
CA THR A 69 3.69 -2.71 9.02
C THR A 69 3.17 -3.53 7.84
N ALA A 70 3.98 -4.46 7.33
CA ALA A 70 3.55 -5.35 6.25
C ALA A 70 2.40 -6.25 6.71
N GLU A 71 2.45 -6.70 7.96
CA GLU A 71 1.45 -7.55 8.58
C GLU A 71 0.09 -6.84 8.65
N HIS A 72 0.07 -5.60 9.12
CA HIS A 72 -1.16 -4.81 9.19
C HIS A 72 -1.69 -4.45 7.79
N PHE A 73 -0.81 -4.07 6.86
CA PHE A 73 -1.18 -3.86 5.46
C PHE A 73 -1.87 -5.09 4.85
N MET A 74 -1.30 -6.28 5.06
CA MET A 74 -1.85 -7.54 4.55
C MET A 74 -3.18 -7.91 5.22
N ALA A 75 -3.33 -7.63 6.53
CA ALA A 75 -4.58 -7.83 7.24
C ALA A 75 -5.70 -6.94 6.66
N LEU A 76 -5.43 -5.64 6.50
CA LEU A 76 -6.35 -4.67 5.89
C LEU A 76 -6.76 -5.07 4.46
N LEU A 77 -5.80 -5.57 3.66
CA LEU A 77 -6.10 -6.01 2.30
C LEU A 77 -7.09 -7.19 2.30
N LYS A 78 -6.88 -8.16 3.20
CA LYS A 78 -7.71 -9.37 3.31
C LYS A 78 -9.15 -9.10 3.74
N GLU A 79 -9.43 -7.96 4.37
CA GLU A 79 -10.78 -7.57 4.75
C GLU A 79 -11.68 -7.24 3.53
N LYS A 80 -11.09 -6.88 2.39
CA LYS A 80 -11.82 -6.38 1.21
C LYS A 80 -11.44 -7.09 -0.10
N ALA A 81 -10.36 -7.87 -0.10
CA ALA A 81 -9.84 -8.51 -1.29
C ALA A 81 -9.18 -9.86 -0.97
N VAL A 82 -9.15 -10.75 -1.96
CA VAL A 82 -8.35 -11.97 -1.94
C VAL A 82 -6.95 -11.63 -2.43
N ILE A 83 -5.93 -12.04 -1.67
CA ILE A 83 -4.53 -11.97 -2.10
C ILE A 83 -4.25 -13.17 -3.00
N ILE A 84 -3.97 -12.90 -4.27
CA ILE A 84 -3.70 -13.92 -5.30
C ILE A 84 -2.25 -14.39 -5.24
N LYS A 85 -1.33 -13.43 -5.06
CA LYS A 85 0.12 -13.66 -4.99
C LYS A 85 0.75 -12.54 -4.17
N ASN A 86 1.83 -12.85 -3.47
CA ASN A 86 2.76 -11.85 -2.97
C ASN A 86 4.21 -12.27 -3.24
N GLU A 87 5.10 -11.31 -3.40
CA GLU A 87 6.50 -11.56 -3.73
C GLU A 87 7.40 -10.49 -3.13
N ILE A 88 8.46 -10.90 -2.44
CA ILE A 88 9.50 -9.98 -1.96
C ILE A 88 10.43 -9.67 -3.14
N VAL A 89 10.56 -8.39 -3.48
CA VAL A 89 11.29 -7.93 -4.67
C VAL A 89 12.55 -7.13 -4.36
N SER A 90 12.89 -6.97 -3.08
CA SER A 90 14.11 -6.25 -2.69
C SER A 90 14.75 -6.84 -1.43
N LYS A 91 16.03 -6.53 -1.25
CA LYS A 91 16.77 -6.83 0.00
C LYS A 91 16.19 -6.08 1.21
N SER A 92 15.56 -4.92 1.00
CA SER A 92 14.87 -4.17 2.06
C SER A 92 13.57 -4.84 2.50
N GLY A 93 13.04 -5.81 1.74
CA GLY A 93 11.78 -6.49 2.05
C GLY A 93 10.56 -5.85 1.41
N ARG A 94 10.70 -5.10 0.31
CA ARG A 94 9.57 -4.58 -0.47
C ARG A 94 8.75 -5.75 -1.00
N VAL A 95 7.43 -5.64 -0.90
CA VAL A 95 6.51 -6.71 -1.29
C VAL A 95 5.57 -6.22 -2.38
N LEU A 96 5.53 -6.92 -3.50
CA LEU A 96 4.43 -6.79 -4.46
C LEU A 96 3.30 -7.72 -4.06
N VAL A 97 2.08 -7.21 -4.03
CA VAL A 97 0.87 -7.95 -3.67
C VAL A 97 -0.16 -7.82 -4.79
N TRP A 98 -0.50 -8.95 -5.41
CA TRP A 98 -1.59 -9.07 -6.37
C TRP A 98 -2.88 -9.34 -5.61
N PHE A 99 -3.90 -8.54 -5.86
CA PHE A 99 -5.20 -8.67 -5.21
C PHE A 99 -6.34 -8.76 -6.22
N LYS A 100 -7.43 -9.38 -5.79
CA LYS A 100 -8.74 -9.34 -6.45
C LYS A 100 -9.80 -8.99 -5.43
N ARG A 101 -10.54 -7.91 -5.65
CA ARG A 101 -11.62 -7.45 -4.76
C ARG A 101 -12.72 -8.51 -4.67
N MET A 102 -13.27 -8.66 -3.46
CA MET A 102 -14.41 -9.54 -3.19
C MET A 102 -15.72 -8.93 -3.69
#